data_AF-A0A2M8D2P4-F1
#
_entry.id   AF-A0A2M8D2P4-F1
#
_cell.length_a   1.000
_cell.length_b   1.000
_cell.length_c   1.000
_cell.angle_alpha   90.00
_cell.angle_beta   90.00
_cell.angle_gamma   90.00
#
_symmetry.space_group_name_H-M   'P 1'
#
loop_
_entity.id
_entity.type
_entity.pdbx_description
1 polymer ?
#
loop_
_entity_poly.entity_id
_entity_poly.type
_entity_poly.pdbx_seq_one_letter_code
_entity_poly.pdbx_strand_id
1 'polypeptide(L)' 'MRKLGFLLALLLAVFIMAPTAMAKKKKKTPAKAKPLLTSKVLSGFKFRSIGPAFASGRIADIAVNPTNQSQWFIAVA' A
#
# COMPACT_ATOMS: atom_id res chain seq x y z
N MET A 1 -42.31 -24.79 -47.47
CA MET A 1 -41.47 -23.60 -47.15
C MET A 1 -41.94 -22.82 -45.92
N ARG A 2 -43.25 -22.64 -45.67
CA ARG A 2 -43.77 -21.89 -44.50
C ARG A 2 -43.41 -22.47 -43.12
N LYS A 3 -43.43 -23.81 -42.96
CA LYS A 3 -43.08 -24.47 -41.68
C LYS A 3 -41.58 -24.38 -41.34
N LEU A 4 -40.72 -24.31 -42.36
CA LEU A 4 -39.28 -24.16 -42.19
C LEU A 4 -38.91 -22.75 -41.72
N GLY A 5 -39.60 -21.72 -42.24
CA GLY A 5 -39.47 -20.35 -41.75
C GLY A 5 -39.93 -20.20 -40.29
N PHE A 6 -40.99 -20.93 -39.90
CA PHE A 6 -41.48 -20.95 -38.53
C PHE A 6 -40.49 -21.64 -37.56
N LEU A 7 -39.86 -22.73 -38.00
CA LEU A 7 -38.81 -23.41 -37.24
C LEU A 7 -37.55 -22.55 -37.10
N LEU A 8 -37.16 -21.82 -38.15
CA LEU A 8 -36.01 -20.91 -38.12
C LEU A 8 -36.26 -19.72 -37.20
N ALA A 9 -37.48 -19.17 -37.20
CA ALA A 9 -37.88 -18.09 -36.30
C ALA A 9 -37.91 -18.53 -34.82
N LEU A 10 -38.34 -19.76 -34.55
CA LEU A 10 -38.34 -20.33 -33.20
C LEU A 10 -36.91 -20.53 -32.67
N LEU A 11 -35.99 -21.00 -33.54
CA LEU A 11 -34.58 -21.19 -33.20
C LEU A 11 -33.87 -19.85 -32.93
N LEU A 12 -34.23 -18.80 -33.67
CA LEU A 12 -33.72 -17.45 -33.47
C LEU A 12 -34.23 -16.84 -32.15
N ALA A 13 -35.49 -17.08 -31.79
CA ALA A 13 -36.07 -16.60 -30.54
C ALA A 13 -35.42 -17.21 -29.29
N VAL A 14 -35.05 -18.49 -29.34
CA VAL A 14 -34.32 -19.16 -28.25
C VAL A 14 -32.90 -18.62 -28.10
N PHE A 15 -32.25 -18.20 -29.19
CA PHE A 15 -30.91 -17.59 -29.16
C PHE A 15 -30.89 -16.18 -28.56
N ILE A 16 -32.01 -15.44 -28.62
CA ILE A 16 -32.14 -14.12 -27.98
C ILE A 16 -32.35 -14.25 -26.46
N MET A 17 -32.85 -15.39 -25.97
CA MET A 17 -33.16 -15.62 -24.55
C MET A 17 -32.02 -16.26 -23.72
N ALA A 18 -30.86 -16.58 -24.29
CA ALA A 18 -29.71 -17.10 -23.55
C ALA A 18 -28.39 -16.40 -23.95
N PRO A 19 -27.49 -15.94 -23.04
CA PRO A 19 -27.53 -15.89 -21.58
C PRO A 19 -27.37 -14.46 -21.01
N THR A 20 -28.23 -14.04 -20.07
CA THR A 20 -27.91 -12.93 -19.14
C THR A 20 -26.98 -13.37 -17.99
N ALA A 21 -26.43 -14.60 -18.05
CA ALA A 21 -25.47 -15.13 -17.08
C ALA A 21 -24.05 -14.52 -17.17
N MET A 22 -23.83 -13.55 -18.06
CA MET A 22 -22.66 -12.67 -18.02
C MET A 22 -23.07 -11.25 -17.65
N ALA A 23 -23.87 -11.10 -16.59
CA ALA A 23 -23.75 -9.91 -15.77
C ALA A 23 -22.30 -9.85 -15.29
N LYS A 24 -21.45 -9.11 -16.01
CA LYS A 24 -20.21 -8.56 -15.47
C LYS A 24 -20.66 -7.87 -14.18
N LYS A 25 -20.52 -8.56 -13.03
CA LYS A 25 -20.29 -7.87 -11.76
C LYS A 25 -19.15 -6.94 -12.13
N LYS A 26 -19.48 -5.66 -12.33
CA LYS A 26 -18.53 -4.58 -12.22
C LYS A 26 -17.93 -4.87 -10.86
N LYS A 27 -16.78 -5.55 -10.83
CA LYS A 27 -15.96 -5.70 -9.66
C LYS A 27 -15.80 -4.23 -9.33
N LYS A 28 -16.54 -3.75 -8.33
CA LYS A 28 -16.29 -2.44 -7.75
C LYS A 28 -14.82 -2.59 -7.40
N THR A 29 -13.94 -2.04 -8.24
CA THR A 29 -12.53 -1.90 -7.91
C THR A 29 -12.61 -1.35 -6.50
N PRO A 30 -12.20 -2.11 -5.47
CA PRO A 30 -12.33 -1.63 -4.11
C PRO A 30 -11.63 -0.29 -4.16
N ALA A 31 -12.39 0.79 -3.93
CA ALA A 31 -11.89 2.15 -4.03
C ALA A 31 -10.60 2.11 -3.23
N LYS A 32 -9.45 2.28 -3.91
CA LYS A 32 -8.13 2.04 -3.32
C LYS A 32 -8.18 2.67 -1.93
N ALA A 33 -8.18 1.81 -0.90
CA ALA A 33 -8.33 2.29 0.46
C ALA A 33 -7.22 3.32 0.63
N LYS A 34 -7.60 4.54 1.04
CA LYS A 34 -6.61 5.60 1.24
C LYS A 34 -5.52 5.02 2.14
N PRO A 35 -4.23 5.17 1.80
CA PRO A 35 -3.16 4.63 2.63
C PRO A 35 -3.37 5.10 4.06
N LEU A 36 -3.48 4.16 5.00
CA LEU A 36 -3.72 4.51 6.41
C LEU A 36 -2.57 5.35 6.97
N LEU A 37 -1.35 5.07 6.49
CA LEU A 37 -0.15 5.83 6.79
C LEU A 37 0.13 6.83 5.67
N THR A 38 -0.37 8.05 5.83
CA THR A 38 -0.01 9.17 4.96
C THR A 38 1.00 10.08 5.64
N SER A 39 1.77 10.85 4.87
CA SER A 39 2.70 11.85 5.41
C SER A 39 2.01 12.87 6.32
N LYS A 40 0.72 13.16 6.10
CA LYS A 40 -0.09 14.03 6.96
C LYS A 40 -0.41 13.39 8.32
N VAL A 41 -0.54 12.07 8.38
CA VAL A 41 -0.72 11.33 9.64
C VAL A 41 0.62 11.21 10.38
N LEU A 42 1.71 10.98 9.65
CA LEU A 42 3.05 10.80 10.23
C LEU A 42 3.76 12.13 10.57
N SER A 43 3.27 13.29 10.10
CA SER A 43 3.91 14.59 10.35
C SER A 43 3.96 15.00 11.82
N GLY A 44 3.11 14.40 12.68
CA GLY A 44 3.16 14.58 14.14
C GLY A 44 4.25 13.76 14.83
N PHE A 45 4.78 12.71 14.17
CA PHE A 45 5.81 11.81 14.69
C PHE A 45 7.18 12.14 14.09
N LYS A 46 7.57 13.42 14.14
CA LYS A 46 8.94 13.79 13.73
C LYS A 46 9.95 13.17 14.68
N PHE A 47 11.00 12.58 14.12
CA PHE A 47 12.17 12.20 14.89
C PHE A 47 12.73 13.44 15.57
N ARG A 48 12.88 13.36 16.89
CA ARG A 48 13.48 14.41 17.71
C ARG A 48 14.58 13.79 18.54
N SER A 49 15.66 14.54 18.72
CA SER A 49 16.73 14.14 19.63
C SER A 49 16.18 14.12 21.06
N ILE A 50 16.43 13.04 21.80
CA ILE A 50 16.10 12.92 23.23
C ILE A 50 17.27 13.43 24.09
N GLY A 51 18.27 14.06 23.46
CA GLY A 51 19.53 14.44 24.08
C GLY A 51 20.49 13.24 24.20
N PRO A 52 21.70 13.47 24.74
CA PRO A 52 22.75 12.45 24.86
C PRO A 52 22.40 11.30 25.83
N ALA A 53 21.29 11.42 26.57
CA ALA A 53 20.90 10.48 27.63
C ALA A 53 20.10 9.25 27.14
N PHE A 54 20.07 8.98 25.83
CA PHE A 54 19.32 7.82 25.30
C PHE A 54 19.84 6.47 25.84
N ALA A 55 21.15 6.35 26.05
CA ALA A 55 21.82 5.14 26.53
C ALA A 55 22.35 5.36 27.96
N SER A 56 21.42 5.54 28.92
CA SER A 56 21.67 5.68 30.38
C SER A 56 22.68 6.77 30.84
N GLY A 57 23.30 7.51 29.93
CA GLY A 57 24.43 8.40 30.21
C GLY A 57 25.75 7.68 30.54
N ARG A 58 25.88 6.36 30.32
CA ARG A 58 27.11 5.62 30.63
C ARG A 58 28.06 5.66 29.44
N ILE A 59 29.26 6.20 29.65
CA ILE A 59 30.31 6.25 28.63
C ILE A 59 31.10 4.94 28.68
N ALA A 60 31.05 4.18 27.58
CA ALA A 60 31.76 2.92 27.45
C ALA A 60 33.20 3.14 26.96
N ASP A 61 33.42 4.11 26.07
CA ASP A 61 34.73 4.42 25.49
C ASP A 61 34.78 5.84 24.91
N ILE A 62 35.99 6.39 24.79
CA ILE A 62 36.26 7.71 24.20
C ILE A 62 37.48 7.60 23.28
N ALA A 63 37.32 8.06 22.04
CA ALA A 63 38.42 8.17 21.07
C ALA A 63 38.55 9.62 20.56
N VAL A 64 39.78 10.12 20.50
CA VAL A 64 40.11 11.44 19.95
C VAL A 64 40.70 11.28 18.56
N ASN A 65 40.24 12.08 17.60
CA ASN A 65 40.79 12.06 16.25
C ASN A 65 42.27 12.50 16.27
N PRO A 66 43.22 11.67 15.78
CA PRO A 66 44.64 11.97 15.82
C PRO A 66 45.04 13.16 14.91
N THR A 67 44.26 13.44 13.86
CA THR A 67 44.51 14.54 12.92
C THR A 67 43.81 15.84 13.33
N ASN A 68 42.72 15.75 14.10
CA ASN A 68 41.97 16.91 14.59
C ASN A 68 41.56 16.70 16.06
N GLN A 69 42.34 17.25 16.99
CA GLN A 69 42.10 17.09 18.43
C GLN A 69 40.81 17.78 18.93
N SER A 70 40.14 18.59 18.10
CA SER A 70 38.82 19.14 18.41
C SER A 70 37.66 18.19 18.07
N GLN A 71 37.92 17.03 17.44
CA GLN A 71 36.90 16.04 17.10
C GLN A 71 37.01 14.77 17.95
N TRP A 72 35.93 14.46 18.67
CA TRP A 72 35.88 13.41 19.68
C TRP A 72 34.73 12.45 19.37
N PHE A 73 34.94 11.16 19.62
CA PHE A 73 33.95 10.10 19.47
C PHE A 73 33.69 9.48 20.85
N ILE A 74 32.42 9.36 21.22
CA ILE A 74 32.00 8.84 22.53
C ILE A 74 31.08 7.65 22.30
N ALA A 75 31.45 6.49 22.83
CA ALA A 75 30.60 5.31 22.85
C ALA A 75 29.74 5.31 24.13
N VAL A 76 28.45 5.04 23.98
CA VAL A 76 27.45 5.13 25.05
C VAL A 76 26.66 3.82 25.12
N ALA A 77 26.33 3.34 26.32
CA ALA A 77 25.70 2.03 26.57
C ALA A 77 24.41 2.12 27.41
#